data_AF-A0A950LQN3-F1
#
_entry.id   AF-A0A950LQN3-F1
#
_cell.length_a   1.000
_cell.length_b   1.000
_cell.length_c   1.000
_cell.angle_alpha   90.00
_cell.angle_beta   90.00
_cell.angle_gamma   90.00
#
_symmetry.space_group_name_H-M   'P 1'
#
loop_
_entity.id
_entity.type
_entity.pdbx_description
1 polymer ?
#
loop_
_entity_poly.entity_id
_entity_poly.type
_entity_poly.pdbx_seq_one_letter_code
_entity_poly.pdbx_strand_id
1 'polypeptide(L)' 'MTRKSAFLEDRGVVRVSGEDAAGFLHNLVTNDVEALEIGQARYAALLTPQGK' A
#
# COMPACT_ATOMS: atom_id res chain seq x y z
N MET A 1 -15.98 -22.47 12.80
CA MET A 1 -15.60 -21.04 12.84
C MET A 1 -16.03 -20.42 11.51
N THR A 2 -17.11 -19.66 11.46
CA THR A 2 -17.69 -19.18 10.20
C THR A 2 -16.97 -17.91 9.76
N ARG A 3 -16.25 -17.95 8.63
CA ARG A 3 -15.51 -16.80 8.09
C ARG A 3 -16.52 -15.88 7.39
N LYS A 4 -16.75 -14.69 7.95
CA LYS A 4 -17.55 -13.65 7.27
C LYS A 4 -16.65 -12.89 6.29
N SER A 5 -17.17 -12.63 5.10
CA SER A 5 -16.56 -11.75 4.09
C SER A 5 -17.53 -10.64 3.71
N ALA A 6 -17.00 -9.53 3.21
CA ALA A 6 -17.77 -8.42 2.66
C ALA A 6 -17.16 -8.02 1.32
N PHE A 7 -18.01 -7.66 0.37
CA PHE A 7 -17.58 -7.05 -0.89
C PHE A 7 -17.39 -5.54 -0.69
N LEU A 8 -16.27 -4.99 -1.15
CA LEU A 8 -15.94 -3.57 -1.03
C LEU A 8 -15.93 -2.95 -2.43
N GLU A 9 -17.11 -2.52 -2.91
CA GLU A 9 -17.29 -2.03 -4.29
C GLU A 9 -16.45 -0.78 -4.61
N ASP A 10 -16.16 0.05 -3.60
CA ASP A 10 -15.36 1.27 -3.74
C ASP A 10 -13.84 1.07 -3.57
N ARG A 11 -13.36 -0.18 -3.57
CA ARG A 11 -11.94 -0.49 -3.37
C ARG A 11 -11.38 -1.24 -4.58
N GLY A 12 -10.35 -0.66 -5.19
CA GLY A 12 -9.55 -1.28 -6.24
C GLY A 12 -8.17 -1.71 -5.74
N VAL A 13 -7.51 -2.58 -6.52
CA VAL A 13 -6.11 -2.98 -6.29
C VAL A 13 -5.29 -2.59 -7.51
N VAL A 14 -4.15 -1.93 -7.27
CA VAL A 14 -3.16 -1.59 -8.29
C VAL A 14 -1.88 -2.34 -7.97
N ARG A 15 -1.26 -2.95 -8.98
CA ARG A 15 0.05 -3.60 -8.86
C ARG A 15 1.13 -2.67 -9.42
N VAL A 16 2.18 -2.46 -8.63
CA VAL A 16 3.44 -1.81 -9.05
C VAL A 16 4.51 -2.90 -9.10
N SER A 17 5.27 -2.97 -10.19
CA SER A 17 6.28 -4.01 -10.42
C SER A 17 7.48 -3.46 -11.18
N GLY A 18 8.63 -4.10 -11.00
CA GLY A 18 9.93 -3.65 -11.51
C GLY A 18 10.98 -3.74 -10.40
N GLU A 19 12.25 -3.64 -10.77
CA GLU A 19 13.38 -3.70 -9.82
C GLU A 19 13.26 -2.61 -8.74
N ASP A 20 12.82 -1.41 -9.13
CA ASP A 20 12.73 -0.24 -8.24
C ASP A 20 11.35 -0.04 -7.58
N ALA A 21 10.42 -1.00 -7.67
CA ALA A 21 9.04 -0.79 -7.23
C ALA A 21 8.92 -0.43 -5.73
N ALA A 22 9.73 -1.07 -4.88
CA ALA A 22 9.74 -0.81 -3.44
C ALA A 22 10.25 0.60 -3.13
N GLY A 23 11.41 0.97 -3.68
CA GLY A 23 12.00 2.30 -3.49
C GLY A 23 11.14 3.42 -4.07
N PHE A 24 10.51 3.20 -5.23
CA PHE A 24 9.55 4.15 -5.79
C PHE A 24 8.37 4.41 -4.84
N LEU A 25 7.75 3.36 -4.29
CA LEU A 25 6.63 3.51 -3.37
C LEU A 25 7.06 4.12 -2.03
N HIS A 26 8.21 3.70 -1.49
CA HIS A 26 8.76 4.23 -0.24
C HIS A 26 8.93 5.76 -0.29
N ASN A 27 9.34 6.29 -1.45
CA ASN A 27 9.52 7.74 -1.65
C ASN A 27 8.22 8.51 -1.92
N LEU A 28 7.08 7.84 -2.08
CA LEU A 28 5.79 8.47 -2.40
C LEU A 28 4.79 8.42 -1.26
N VAL A 29 4.86 7.39 -0.40
CA VAL A 29 3.88 7.17 0.67
C VAL A 29 4.47 7.46 2.04
N THR A 30 3.62 7.80 2.99
CA THR A 30 4.05 8.23 4.34
C THR A 30 4.62 7.13 5.24
N ASN A 31 4.66 5.87 4.78
CA ASN A 31 5.06 4.74 5.60
C ASN A 31 6.27 4.03 5.01
N ASP A 32 7.02 3.35 5.85
CA ASP A 32 8.18 2.57 5.44
C ASP A 32 7.70 1.30 4.71
N VAL A 33 7.91 1.28 3.38
CA VAL A 33 7.55 0.18 2.49
C VAL A 33 8.68 -0.85 2.41
N GLU A 34 9.94 -0.43 2.56
CA GLU A 34 11.09 -1.32 2.44
C GLU A 34 11.19 -2.29 3.64
N ALA A 35 10.65 -1.89 4.81
CA ALA A 35 10.54 -2.75 5.97
C ALA A 35 9.28 -3.65 6.01
N LEU A 36 8.51 -3.76 4.92
CA LEU A 36 7.37 -4.69 4.86
C LEU A 36 7.83 -6.13 4.57
N GLU A 37 7.50 -7.04 5.48
CA GLU A 37 7.75 -8.47 5.28
C GLU A 37 6.61 -9.14 4.51
N ILE A 38 6.88 -10.33 3.95
CA ILE A 38 5.87 -11.13 3.24
C ILE A 38 4.69 -11.42 4.16
N GLY A 39 3.47 -11.13 3.68
CA GLY A 39 2.23 -11.32 4.44
C GLY A 39 1.85 -10.13 5.33
N GLN A 40 2.69 -9.09 5.42
CA GLN A 40 2.36 -7.84 6.08
C GLN A 40 1.68 -6.85 5.12
N ALA A 41 0.90 -5.96 5.70
CA ALA A 41 0.34 -4.81 5.02
C ALA A 41 0.41 -3.60 5.96
N ARG A 42 0.58 -2.41 5.38
CA ARG A 42 0.60 -1.14 6.12
C ARG A 42 -0.34 -0.15 5.44
N TYR A 43 -1.04 0.62 6.25
CA TYR A 43 -1.77 1.80 5.76
C TYR A 43 -0.78 2.97 5.61
N ALA A 44 -0.92 3.70 4.52
CA ALA A 44 -0.10 4.86 4.21
C ALA A 44 -0.94 5.89 3.42
N ALA A 45 -0.54 7.15 3.49
CA ALA A 45 -1.11 8.20 2.66
C ALA A 45 -0.20 8.49 1.48
N LEU A 46 -0.79 8.87 0.35
CA LEU A 46 -0.11 9.50 -0.78
C LEU A 46 -0.46 10.98 -0.73
N LEU A 47 0.54 11.81 -0.47
CA LEU A 47 0.32 13.24 -0.21
C LEU A 47 0.66 14.10 -1.43
N THR A 48 0.12 15.31 -1.44
CA THR A 48 0.65 16.37 -2.31
C THR A 48 2.01 16.87 -1.79
N PRO A 49 2.82 17.61 -2.58
CA PRO A 49 4.07 18.19 -2.09
C PRO A 49 3.92 19.13 -0.87
N GLN A 50 2.71 19.65 -0.62
CA GLN A 50 2.41 20.47 0.56
C GLN A 50 2.00 19.63 1.79
N GLY A 51 2.02 18.30 1.67
CA GLY A 51 1.65 17.37 2.74
C GLY A 51 0.14 17.22 2.95
N LYS A 52 -0.68 17.55 1.95
CA LYS A 52 -2.13 17.36 2.00
C LYS A 52 -2.51 15.96 1.56
#